data_AF-A0A1G2FFL2-F1
#
_entry.id   AF-A0A1G2FFL2-F1
#
_cell.length_a   1.000
_cell.length_b   1.000
_cell.length_c   1.000
_cell.angle_alpha   90.00
_cell.angle_beta   90.00
_cell.angle_gamma   90.00
#
_symmetry.space_group_name_H-M   'P 1'
#
loop_
_entity.id
_entity.type
_entity.pdbx_description
1 polymer ?
#
loop_
_entity_poly.entity_id
_entity_poly.type
_entity_poly.pdbx_seq_one_letter_code
_entity_poly.pdbx_strand_id
1 'polypeptide(L)'
;MTDIPKLATEPSDEQNKLSQIAQELPQETEAPEAIPYVISFARYKNKLCEIDGLGKNKGNMALSILKEIGTKVFSRADFQRHNIKTDGITNNSEYKKLYNGLAPDIEVRELFLQGTGRIFYFDIEPERILYIVAIRENHLETDKVRR
;
A
#
# COMPACT_ATOMS: atom_id res chain seq x y z
N MET A 1 47.55 69.36 -14.89
CA MET A 1 47.23 68.77 -13.58
C MET A 1 45.73 68.92 -13.39
N THR A 2 44.98 67.87 -13.68
CA THR A 2 43.56 67.70 -13.32
C THR A 2 43.19 66.25 -13.65
N ASP A 3 43.14 65.43 -12.59
CA ASP A 3 42.85 64.01 -12.61
C ASP A 3 41.36 63.72 -12.85
N ILE A 4 41.08 62.66 -13.59
CA ILE A 4 39.74 62.12 -13.85
C ILE A 4 39.43 61.09 -12.76
N PRO A 5 38.35 61.20 -11.97
CA PRO A 5 37.92 60.12 -11.09
C PRO A 5 37.12 59.08 -11.88
N LYS A 6 37.63 57.83 -11.89
CA LYS A 6 36.86 56.62 -12.18
C LYS A 6 35.84 56.39 -11.06
N LEU A 7 34.56 56.39 -11.38
CA LEU A 7 33.53 55.79 -10.52
C LEU A 7 33.02 54.52 -11.20
N ALA A 8 33.38 53.40 -10.58
CA ALA A 8 32.92 52.08 -10.93
C ALA A 8 31.43 51.93 -10.61
N THR A 9 30.75 51.23 -11.49
CA THR A 9 29.38 50.75 -11.37
C THR A 9 29.28 49.74 -10.23
N GLU A 10 28.35 49.95 -9.28
CA GLU A 10 27.84 48.87 -8.43
C GLU A 10 26.33 48.73 -8.69
N PRO A 11 25.83 47.56 -9.13
CA PRO A 11 24.40 47.31 -9.17
C PRO A 11 23.87 47.06 -7.76
N SER A 12 22.84 47.84 -7.42
CA SER A 12 22.07 47.84 -6.17
C SER A 12 21.70 46.44 -5.65
N ASP A 13 22.08 46.19 -4.40
CA ASP A 13 21.83 45.01 -3.56
C ASP A 13 20.35 44.69 -3.24
N GLU A 14 19.37 45.29 -3.92
CA GLU A 14 17.95 45.06 -3.59
C GLU A 14 17.34 43.81 -4.23
N GLN A 15 17.98 43.23 -5.26
CA GLN A 15 17.51 41.96 -5.86
C GLN A 15 17.80 40.73 -4.99
N ASN A 16 18.71 40.83 -4.02
CA ASN A 16 19.18 39.66 -3.25
C ASN A 16 18.29 39.31 -2.04
N LYS A 17 17.33 40.19 -1.66
CA LYS A 17 16.45 39.95 -0.51
C LYS A 17 15.17 39.19 -0.81
N LEU A 18 14.73 39.14 -2.08
CA LEU A 18 13.53 38.39 -2.48
C LEU A 18 13.80 36.89 -2.70
N SER A 19 15.06 36.47 -2.84
CA SER A 19 15.42 35.06 -3.02
C SER A 19 15.51 34.24 -1.72
N GLN A 20 15.49 34.88 -0.54
CA GLN A 20 15.68 34.18 0.74
C GLN A 20 14.38 33.84 1.49
N ILE A 21 13.22 34.33 1.04
CA ILE A 21 11.91 34.01 1.66
C ILE A 21 11.31 32.72 1.06
N ALA A 22 11.97 32.11 0.08
CA ALA A 22 11.54 30.87 -0.58
C ALA A 22 12.17 29.58 0.00
N GLN A 23 12.76 29.64 1.19
CA GLN A 23 13.26 28.50 1.97
C GLN A 23 12.59 28.63 3.36
N GLU A 24 11.82 27.72 3.93
CA GLU A 24 11.56 26.30 3.73
C GLU A 24 10.09 26.08 4.13
N LEU A 25 9.18 25.84 3.19
CA LEU A 25 8.11 24.90 3.52
C LEU A 25 8.70 23.53 3.21
N PRO A 26 8.54 22.51 4.08
CA PRO A 26 8.76 21.15 3.64
C PRO A 26 7.79 20.95 2.47
N GLN A 27 8.34 20.94 1.26
CA GLN A 27 7.67 20.27 0.15
C GLN A 27 7.56 18.84 0.65
N GLU A 28 6.37 18.46 1.14
CA GLU A 28 5.97 17.08 1.05
C GLU A 28 6.12 16.75 -0.43
N THR A 29 7.21 16.08 -0.75
CA THR A 29 7.46 15.49 -2.07
C THR A 29 6.39 14.42 -2.27
N GLU A 30 5.16 14.83 -2.54
CA GLU A 30 4.29 14.04 -3.40
C GLU A 30 4.90 14.14 -4.80
N ALA A 31 5.88 13.28 -5.04
CA ALA A 31 6.43 13.07 -6.36
C ALA A 31 5.26 12.65 -7.29
N PRO A 32 5.13 13.23 -8.49
CA PRO A 32 3.96 13.04 -9.37
C PRO A 32 3.77 11.63 -9.95
N GLU A 33 4.51 10.63 -9.47
CA GLU A 33 4.64 9.31 -10.07
C GLU A 33 4.46 8.17 -9.05
N ALA A 34 3.74 8.40 -7.96
CA ALA A 34 3.37 7.31 -7.08
C ALA A 34 2.49 6.31 -7.87
N ILE A 35 3.06 5.14 -8.23
CA ILE A 35 2.30 4.04 -8.83
C ILE A 35 1.52 3.36 -7.71
N PRO A 36 0.22 3.07 -7.89
CA PRO A 36 -0.53 2.31 -6.90
C PRO A 36 0.00 0.88 -6.79
N TYR A 37 -0.46 0.13 -5.79
CA TYR A 37 -0.01 -1.24 -5.59
C TYR A 37 -0.21 -2.13 -6.83
N VAL A 38 0.82 -2.90 -7.18
CA VAL A 38 0.73 -3.97 -8.17
C VAL A 38 0.27 -5.25 -7.48
N ILE A 39 -0.76 -5.88 -8.01
CA ILE A 39 -1.31 -7.12 -7.45
C ILE A 39 -0.66 -8.32 -8.13
N SER A 40 -0.06 -9.21 -7.34
CA SER A 40 0.64 -10.39 -7.81
C SER A 40 0.01 -11.67 -7.26
N PHE A 41 -0.19 -12.65 -8.14
CA PHE A 41 -0.59 -14.01 -7.78
C PHE A 41 0.60 -14.99 -7.73
N ALA A 42 1.84 -14.49 -7.75
CA ALA A 42 3.05 -15.34 -7.77
C ALA A 42 3.20 -16.23 -6.51
N ARG A 43 2.54 -15.88 -5.41
CA ARG A 43 2.51 -16.65 -4.16
C ARG A 43 1.15 -17.29 -3.87
N TYR A 44 0.30 -17.36 -4.88
CA TYR A 44 -1.05 -17.87 -4.77
C TYR A 44 -1.07 -19.37 -4.53
N LYS A 45 -1.81 -19.81 -3.51
CA LYS A 45 -1.86 -21.21 -3.06
C LYS A 45 -3.14 -21.87 -3.52
N ASN A 46 -3.17 -22.34 -4.78
CA ASN A 46 -4.35 -22.97 -5.40
C ASN A 46 -5.12 -23.95 -4.49
N LYS A 47 -4.42 -24.79 -3.72
CA LYS A 47 -5.05 -25.79 -2.83
C LYS A 47 -5.81 -25.20 -1.63
N LEU A 48 -5.56 -23.95 -1.26
CA LEU A 48 -6.21 -23.27 -0.14
C LEU A 48 -7.29 -22.29 -0.60
N CYS A 49 -7.45 -22.13 -1.92
CA CYS A 49 -8.30 -21.11 -2.49
C CYS A 49 -9.64 -21.66 -2.96
N GLU A 50 -10.65 -20.82 -2.89
CA GLU A 50 -12.05 -21.18 -3.15
C GLU A 50 -12.68 -20.19 -4.14
N ILE A 51 -11.91 -19.67 -5.11
CA ILE A 51 -12.42 -18.70 -6.10
C ILE A 51 -13.63 -19.25 -6.85
N ASP A 52 -13.58 -20.52 -7.30
CA ASP A 52 -14.68 -21.14 -8.05
C ASP A 52 -15.94 -21.34 -7.20
N GLY A 53 -15.79 -21.40 -5.87
CA GLY A 53 -16.88 -21.51 -4.91
C GLY A 53 -17.29 -20.19 -4.28
N LEU A 54 -16.69 -19.07 -4.71
CA LEU A 54 -16.90 -17.77 -4.10
C LEU A 54 -18.29 -17.24 -4.47
N GLY A 55 -19.13 -16.98 -3.48
CA GLY A 55 -20.47 -16.45 -3.70
C GLY A 55 -20.44 -15.14 -4.48
N LYS A 56 -21.40 -14.91 -5.39
CA LYS A 56 -21.42 -13.77 -6.32
C LYS A 56 -21.12 -12.42 -5.65
N ASN A 57 -21.71 -12.14 -4.49
CA ASN A 57 -21.50 -10.87 -3.80
C ASN A 57 -20.08 -10.75 -3.22
N LYS A 58 -19.52 -11.84 -2.70
CA LYS A 58 -18.13 -11.88 -2.21
C LYS A 58 -17.13 -11.75 -3.35
N GLY A 59 -17.40 -12.39 -4.49
CA GLY A 59 -16.60 -12.24 -5.71
C GLY A 59 -16.59 -10.80 -6.22
N ASN A 60 -17.76 -10.17 -6.31
CA ASN A 60 -17.87 -8.76 -6.69
C ASN A 60 -17.14 -7.84 -5.71
N MET A 61 -17.27 -8.09 -4.40
CA MET A 61 -16.55 -7.33 -3.38
C MET A 61 -15.03 -7.50 -3.51
N ALA A 62 -14.55 -8.73 -3.70
CA ALA A 62 -13.13 -9.03 -3.89
C ALA A 62 -12.57 -8.27 -5.11
N LEU A 63 -13.25 -8.33 -6.25
CA LEU A 63 -12.86 -7.59 -7.45
C LEU A 63 -12.88 -6.08 -7.23
N SER A 64 -13.88 -5.55 -6.50
CA SER A 64 -13.95 -4.13 -6.17
C SER A 64 -12.77 -3.67 -5.31
N ILE A 65 -12.42 -4.44 -4.28
CA ILE A 65 -11.27 -4.15 -3.40
C ILE A 65 -9.96 -4.21 -4.19
N LEU A 66 -9.76 -5.27 -4.99
CA LEU A 66 -8.55 -5.41 -5.82
C LEU A 66 -8.42 -4.27 -6.83
N LYS A 67 -9.53 -3.86 -7.45
CA LYS A 67 -9.55 -2.67 -8.33
C LYS A 67 -9.15 -1.41 -7.57
N GLU A 68 -9.69 -1.20 -6.37
CA GLU A 68 -9.38 -0.01 -5.57
C GLU A 68 -7.91 0.03 -5.15
N ILE A 69 -7.35 -1.11 -4.74
CA ILE A 69 -5.93 -1.26 -4.43
C ILE A 69 -5.07 -0.89 -5.65
N GLY A 70 -5.37 -1.49 -6.80
CA GLY A 70 -4.60 -1.27 -8.03
C GLY A 70 -4.79 0.09 -8.69
N THR A 71 -5.64 0.98 -8.15
CA THR A 71 -5.91 2.30 -8.74
C THR A 71 -5.79 3.47 -7.78
N LYS A 72 -5.90 3.26 -6.46
CA LYS A 72 -5.96 4.34 -5.47
C LYS A 72 -5.11 4.14 -4.22
N VAL A 73 -4.55 2.95 -4.00
CA VAL A 73 -3.73 2.69 -2.80
C VAL A 73 -2.26 2.82 -3.19
N PHE A 74 -1.60 3.83 -2.64
CA PHE A 74 -0.18 4.15 -2.94
C PHE A 74 0.74 3.83 -1.77
N SER A 75 0.16 3.58 -0.60
CA SER A 75 0.86 3.23 0.64
C SER A 75 -0.07 2.43 1.57
N ARG A 76 0.50 1.80 2.60
CA ARG A 76 -0.28 1.15 3.66
C ARG A 76 -1.29 2.09 4.35
N ALA A 77 -0.99 3.38 4.46
CA ALA A 77 -1.90 4.35 5.07
C ALA A 77 -3.20 4.53 4.26
N ASP A 78 -3.16 4.31 2.95
CA ASP A 78 -4.32 4.51 2.07
C ASP A 78 -5.38 3.41 2.22
N PHE A 79 -5.03 2.23 2.75
CA PHE A 79 -6.01 1.19 3.03
C PHE A 79 -7.14 1.70 3.93
N GLN A 80 -6.80 2.41 5.01
CA GLN A 80 -7.79 2.98 5.91
C GLN A 80 -8.59 4.11 5.25
N ARG A 81 -7.92 4.98 4.47
CA ARG A 81 -8.57 6.09 3.74
C ARG A 81 -9.62 5.58 2.73
N HIS A 82 -9.38 4.42 2.15
CA HIS A 82 -10.28 3.77 1.20
C HIS A 82 -11.24 2.76 1.84
N ASN A 83 -11.35 2.74 3.17
CA ASN A 83 -12.22 1.81 3.92
C ASN A 83 -11.91 0.33 3.64
N ILE A 84 -10.68 0.01 3.25
CA ILE A 84 -10.21 -1.35 3.04
C ILE A 84 -9.77 -1.88 4.40
N LYS A 85 -10.63 -2.70 5.01
CA LYS A 85 -10.35 -3.30 6.31
C LYS A 85 -9.31 -4.40 6.16
N THR A 86 -8.27 -4.32 6.98
CA THR A 86 -7.19 -5.29 7.05
C THR A 86 -6.86 -5.63 8.49
N ASP A 87 -6.56 -6.89 8.78
CA ASP A 87 -6.00 -7.30 10.07
C ASP A 87 -4.76 -8.19 9.88
N GLY A 88 -3.83 -8.12 10.83
CA GLY A 88 -2.69 -9.02 10.87
C GLY A 88 -3.11 -10.40 11.36
N ILE A 89 -2.62 -11.46 10.71
CA ILE A 89 -2.77 -12.81 11.23
C ILE A 89 -1.45 -13.28 11.82
N THR A 90 -1.53 -14.21 12.77
CA THR A 90 -0.35 -14.78 13.41
C THR A 90 -0.03 -16.14 12.78
N ASN A 91 1.25 -16.47 12.66
CA ASN A 91 1.70 -17.77 12.15
C ASN A 91 1.49 -18.88 13.20
N ASN A 92 0.23 -19.17 13.51
CA ASN A 92 -0.18 -20.22 14.43
C ASN A 92 -1.34 -21.03 13.84
N SER A 93 -1.63 -22.17 14.48
CA SER A 93 -2.84 -22.97 14.24
C SER A 93 -3.18 -23.17 12.76
N GLU A 94 -4.40 -22.84 12.33
CA GLU A 94 -4.89 -23.03 10.96
C GLU A 94 -4.23 -22.09 9.93
N TYR A 95 -3.70 -20.94 10.38
CA TYR A 95 -3.02 -19.99 9.51
C TYR A 95 -1.64 -20.45 9.06
N LYS A 96 -1.02 -21.42 9.74
CA LYS A 96 0.32 -21.94 9.40
C LYS A 96 0.45 -22.32 7.91
N LYS A 97 -0.61 -22.86 7.30
CA LYS A 97 -0.65 -23.23 5.88
C LYS A 97 -0.45 -22.02 4.95
N LEU A 98 -0.87 -20.82 5.36
CA LEU A 98 -0.68 -19.57 4.62
C LEU A 98 0.78 -19.11 4.63
N TYR A 99 1.56 -19.45 5.66
CA TYR A 99 2.98 -19.08 5.76
C TYR A 99 3.94 -20.06 5.06
N ASN A 100 3.49 -21.27 4.71
CA ASN A 100 4.34 -22.27 4.06
C ASN A 100 5.03 -21.72 2.78
N GLY A 101 6.36 -21.73 2.74
CA GLY A 101 7.13 -21.24 1.59
C GLY A 101 7.27 -19.72 1.49
N LEU A 102 6.86 -18.98 2.52
CA LEU A 102 7.17 -17.56 2.70
C LEU A 102 8.39 -17.41 3.61
N ALA A 103 9.07 -16.27 3.53
CA ALA A 103 10.18 -15.97 4.43
C ALA A 103 9.66 -15.74 5.87
N PRO A 104 10.48 -16.01 6.91
CA PRO A 104 10.02 -15.99 8.31
C PRO A 104 9.55 -14.62 8.82
N ASP A 105 10.01 -13.55 8.19
CA ASP A 105 9.73 -12.14 8.47
C ASP A 105 8.49 -11.61 7.74
N ILE A 106 7.89 -12.40 6.85
CA ILE A 106 6.68 -12.00 6.12
C ILE A 106 5.47 -12.01 7.04
N GLU A 107 4.85 -10.85 7.20
CA GLU A 107 3.57 -10.69 7.87
C GLU A 107 2.42 -10.88 6.89
N VAL A 108 1.71 -12.01 7.01
CA VAL A 108 0.45 -12.21 6.29
C VAL A 108 -0.67 -11.45 7.00
N ARG A 109 -1.56 -10.86 6.20
CA ARG A 109 -2.73 -10.07 6.60
C ARG A 109 -3.97 -10.62 5.92
N GLU A 110 -5.13 -10.32 6.50
CA GLU A 110 -6.43 -10.61 5.91
C GLU A 110 -7.14 -9.33 5.46
N LEU A 111 -7.78 -9.38 4.29
CA LEU A 111 -8.76 -8.40 3.80
C LEU A 111 -10.16 -8.97 4.01
N PHE A 112 -11.06 -8.13 4.51
CA PHE A 112 -12.43 -8.53 4.82
C PHE A 112 -13.32 -8.44 3.57
N LEU A 113 -13.94 -9.56 3.19
CA LEU A 113 -15.06 -9.57 2.24
C LEU A 113 -16.39 -9.53 2.99
N GLN A 114 -17.50 -9.55 2.26
CA GLN A 114 -18.83 -9.65 2.86
C GLN A 114 -18.96 -10.93 3.70
N GLY A 115 -19.40 -10.78 4.96
CA GLY A 115 -19.55 -11.90 5.90
C GLY A 115 -18.20 -12.50 6.32
N THR A 116 -18.05 -13.80 6.14
CA THR A 116 -16.88 -14.59 6.56
C THR A 116 -15.78 -14.68 5.51
N GLY A 117 -16.01 -14.22 4.27
CA GLY A 117 -15.01 -14.34 3.20
C GLY A 117 -13.77 -13.50 3.47
N ARG A 118 -12.59 -13.99 3.06
CA ARG A 118 -11.32 -13.28 3.21
C ARG A 118 -10.41 -13.43 2.00
N ILE A 119 -9.60 -12.40 1.78
CA ILE A 119 -8.38 -12.50 0.97
C ILE A 119 -7.20 -12.46 1.92
N PHE A 120 -6.33 -13.45 1.87
CA PHE A 120 -5.07 -13.47 2.60
C PHE A 120 -3.96 -12.97 1.70
N TYR A 121 -3.19 -12.00 2.17
CA TYR A 121 -2.15 -11.34 1.39
C TYR A 121 -0.96 -10.94 2.26
N PHE A 122 0.15 -10.61 1.63
CA PHE A 122 1.20 -9.81 2.24
C PHE A 122 1.68 -8.79 1.21
N ASP A 123 2.31 -7.72 1.66
CA ASP A 123 2.78 -6.66 0.79
C ASP A 123 4.23 -6.29 1.11
N ILE A 124 4.99 -5.94 0.06
CA ILE A 124 6.38 -5.51 0.17
C ILE A 124 6.45 -4.03 -0.21
N GLU A 125 7.00 -3.24 0.71
CA GLU A 125 7.32 -1.82 0.54
C GLU A 125 8.85 -1.68 0.55
N PRO A 126 9.45 -0.82 -0.29
CA PRO A 126 8.83 0.23 -1.11
C PRO A 126 8.37 -0.21 -2.51
N GLU A 127 8.48 -1.49 -2.87
CA GLU A 127 8.14 -2.00 -4.21
C GLU A 127 6.65 -1.94 -4.54
N ARG A 128 5.79 -1.75 -3.52
CA ARG A 128 4.32 -1.68 -3.63
C ARG A 128 3.73 -2.87 -4.38
N ILE A 129 4.21 -4.06 -4.03
CA ILE A 129 3.65 -5.30 -4.58
C ILE A 129 2.82 -5.98 -3.50
N LEU A 130 1.55 -6.18 -3.80
CA LEU A 130 0.62 -6.94 -2.97
C LEU A 130 0.52 -8.36 -3.51
N TYR A 131 1.02 -9.33 -2.74
CA TYR A 131 0.96 -10.75 -3.09
C TYR A 131 -0.27 -11.40 -2.50
N ILE A 132 -1.15 -11.91 -3.37
CA ILE A 132 -2.30 -12.71 -2.96
C ILE A 132 -1.82 -14.12 -2.61
N VAL A 133 -2.06 -14.54 -1.37
CA VAL A 133 -1.74 -15.89 -0.88
C VAL A 133 -2.94 -16.82 -1.06
N ALA A 134 -4.12 -16.39 -0.63
CA ALA A 134 -5.35 -17.17 -0.80
C ALA A 134 -6.61 -16.30 -0.82
N ILE A 135 -7.67 -16.80 -1.46
CA ILE A 135 -9.02 -16.22 -1.40
C ILE A 135 -9.97 -17.31 -0.93
N ARG A 136 -10.73 -17.06 0.13
CA ARG A 136 -11.63 -18.04 0.75
C ARG A 136 -13.05 -17.50 0.91
N GLU A 137 -14.02 -18.38 0.71
CA GLU A 137 -15.45 -18.10 0.90
C GLU A 137 -15.79 -17.95 2.38
N ASN A 138 -15.09 -18.71 3.23
CA ASN A 138 -15.22 -18.70 4.68
C ASN A 138 -13.87 -18.44 5.37
N HIS A 139 -13.94 -17.86 6.56
CA HIS A 139 -12.80 -17.61 7.41
C HIS A 139 -12.21 -18.94 7.88
N LEU A 140 -10.90 -18.97 8.17
CA LEU A 140 -10.24 -20.18 8.66
C LEU A 140 -10.72 -20.60 10.06
N GLU A 141 -11.38 -19.73 10.85
CA GLU A 141 -11.70 -19.99 12.26
C GLU A 141 -13.15 -20.41 12.61
N THR A 142 -13.98 -20.89 11.67
CA THR A 142 -15.41 -21.15 12.01
C THR A 142 -15.76 -22.51 12.63
N ASP A 143 -14.82 -23.45 12.84
CA ASP A 143 -15.15 -24.79 13.37
C ASP A 143 -14.75 -25.05 14.85
N LYS A 144 -14.77 -24.01 15.70
CA LYS A 144 -14.74 -24.19 17.17
C LYS A 144 -16.11 -23.98 17.81
N VAL A 145 -17.17 -24.57 17.26
CA VAL A 145 -18.34 -24.93 18.06
C VAL A 145 -18.20 -26.40 18.44
N ARG A 146 -17.56 -26.66 19.59
CA ARG A 146 -17.71 -27.93 20.29
C ARG A 146 -19.20 -28.08 20.62
N ARG A 147 -19.88 -29.05 20.00
CA ARG A 147 -21.09 -29.64 20.56
C ARG A 147 -20.72 -30.55 21.71
#